data_AF-A0A8J7N103-F1
#
_entry.id   AF-A0A8J7N103-F1
#
_cell.length_a   1.000
_cell.length_b   1.000
_cell.length_c   1.000
_cell.angle_alpha   90.00
_cell.angle_beta   90.00
_cell.angle_gamma   90.00
#
_symmetry.space_group_name_H-M   'P 1'
#
loop_
_entity.id
_entity.type
_entity.pdbx_description
1 polymer ?
#
loop_
_entity_poly.entity_id
_entity_poly.type
_entity_poly.pdbx_seq_one_letter_code
_entity_poly.pdbx_strand_id
1 'polypeptide(L)' 'MTKQELMRRAIALAVENVKQGGGPFGAVIARNGEIVAEGVNRVTLQHDPTAHA' A
#
# COMPACT_ATOMS: atom_id res chain seq x y z
N MET A 1 1.67 -1.53 16.91
CA MET A 1 2.71 -1.70 15.87
C MET A 1 3.71 -0.55 15.93
N THR A 2 4.99 -0.86 15.82
CA THR A 2 6.08 0.10 15.68
C THR A 2 6.12 0.69 14.27
N LYS A 3 6.80 1.82 14.09
CA LYS A 3 7.02 2.43 12.76
C LYS A 3 7.67 1.42 11.79
N GLN A 4 8.60 0.61 12.26
CA GLN A 4 9.27 -0.41 11.43
C GLN A 4 8.31 -1.52 10.99
N GLU A 5 7.43 -1.99 11.88
CA GLU A 5 6.40 -3.00 11.54
C GLU A 5 5.40 -2.46 10.51
N LEU A 6 4.96 -1.21 10.69
CA LEU A 6 4.08 -0.52 9.73
C LEU A 6 4.75 -0.40 8.35
N MET A 7 6.03 0.02 8.31
CA MET A 7 6.77 0.11 7.05
C MET A 7 6.99 -1.26 6.39
N ARG A 8 7.26 -2.32 7.16
CA ARG A 8 7.34 -3.68 6.63
C ARG A 8 6.02 -4.11 5.99
N ARG A 9 4.88 -3.73 6.58
CA ARG A 9 3.56 -4.00 6.01
C ARG A 9 3.34 -3.26 4.69
N ALA A 10 3.67 -1.96 4.63
CA ALA A 10 3.57 -1.18 3.40
C ALA A 10 4.44 -1.75 2.27
N ILE A 11 5.67 -2.20 2.59
CA ILE A 11 6.56 -2.87 1.62
C ILE A 11 5.95 -4.19 1.14
N ALA A 12 5.38 -5.00 2.04
CA ALA A 12 4.74 -6.26 1.66
C ALA A 12 3.56 -6.03 0.69
N LEU A 13 2.76 -4.98 0.92
CA LEU A 13 1.69 -4.57 0.02
C LEU A 13 2.23 -4.15 -1.36
N ALA A 14 3.31 -3.36 -1.40
CA ALA A 14 3.95 -2.94 -2.65
C ALA A 14 4.46 -4.14 -3.46
N VAL A 15 5.13 -5.09 -2.80
CA VAL A 15 5.65 -6.31 -3.45
C VAL A 15 4.52 -7.15 -4.03
N GLU A 16 3.42 -7.31 -3.28
CA GLU A 16 2.27 -8.07 -3.77
C GLU A 16 1.56 -7.36 -4.93
N ASN A 17 1.43 -6.03 -4.87
CA ASN A 17 0.79 -5.26 -5.93
C ASN A 17 1.52 -5.39 -7.28
N VAL A 18 2.86 -5.47 -7.27
CA VAL A 18 3.65 -5.71 -8.49
C VAL A 18 3.31 -7.07 -9.12
N LYS A 19 3.15 -8.11 -8.31
CA LYS A 19 2.76 -9.45 -8.82
C LYS A 19 1.37 -9.44 -9.44
N GLN A 20 0.52 -8.51 -9.02
CA GLN A 20 -0.83 -8.30 -9.53
C GLN A 20 -0.90 -7.30 -10.69
N GLY A 21 0.24 -6.81 -11.19
CA GLY A 21 0.32 -5.89 -12.33
C GLY A 21 0.14 -4.40 -11.98
N GLY A 22 0.09 -4.06 -10.69
CA GLY A 22 0.10 -2.68 -10.20
C GLY A 22 1.50 -2.09 -10.02
N GLY A 23 1.58 -0.80 -9.75
CA GLY A 23 2.84 -0.11 -9.45
C GLY A 23 3.43 -0.52 -8.08
N PRO A 24 4.76 -0.42 -7.86
CA PRO A 24 5.43 -0.87 -6.64
C PRO A 24 5.22 0.05 -5.43
N PHE A 25 3.96 0.34 -5.11
CA PHE A 25 3.58 1.26 -4.03
C PHE A 25 2.47 0.63 -3.18
N GLY A 26 2.70 0.68 -1.88
CA GLY A 26 1.75 0.29 -0.85
C GLY A 26 1.79 1.30 0.30
N ALA A 27 0.65 1.54 0.92
CA ALA A 27 0.48 2.48 2.00
C ALA A 27 -0.31 1.85 3.15
N VAL A 28 -0.03 2.31 4.36
CA VAL A 28 -0.81 1.99 5.55
C VAL A 28 -1.12 3.28 6.30
N ILE A 29 -2.35 3.41 6.78
CA ILE A 29 -2.74 4.46 7.73
C ILE A 29 -2.91 3.78 9.07
N ALA A 30 -2.25 4.30 10.10
CA ALA A 30 -2.32 3.76 11.45
C ALA A 30 -2.73 4.83 12.46
N ARG A 31 -3.54 4.41 13.45
CA ARG A 31 -3.96 5.23 14.58
C ARG A 31 -3.68 4.45 15.87
N ASN A 32 -3.01 5.07 16.83
CA ASN A 32 -2.67 4.43 18.11
C ASN A 32 -1.90 3.10 17.96
N GLY A 33 -1.10 2.98 16.89
CA GLY A 33 -0.33 1.77 16.62
C GLY A 33 -1.12 0.62 15.98
N GLU A 34 -2.37 0.84 15.60
CA GLU A 34 -3.22 -0.10 14.86
C GLU A 34 -3.44 0.39 13.43
N ILE A 35 -3.40 -0.50 12.44
CA ILE A 35 -3.69 -0.15 11.05
C ILE A 35 -5.19 0.04 10.88
N VAL A 36 -5.61 1.19 10.36
CA VAL A 36 -7.01 1.53 10.08
C VAL A 36 -7.33 1.51 8.59
N ALA A 37 -6.33 1.57 7.71
CA ALA A 37 -6.50 1.43 6.27
C ALA A 37 -5.20 0.96 5.59
N GLU A 38 -5.37 0.29 4.45
CA GLU A 38 -4.29 -0.15 3.56
C GLU A 38 -4.62 0.24 2.12
N GLY A 39 -3.60 0.62 1.36
CA GLY A 39 -3.73 1.08 -0.02
C GLY A 39 -2.61 0.54 -0.91
N VAL A 40 -2.90 0.38 -2.20
CA VAL A 40 -1.93 0.00 -3.24
C VAL A 40 -2.21 0.80 -4.50
N ASN A 41 -1.17 1.06 -5.30
CA ASN A 41 -1.32 1.82 -6.54
C ASN A 41 -2.08 1.02 -7.61
N ARG A 42 -3.20 1.57 -8.08
CA ARG A 42 -4.06 0.97 -9.11
C ARG A 42 -4.18 1.81 -10.38
N VAL A 43 -3.37 2.86 -10.51
CA VAL A 43 -3.38 3.78 -11.68
C VAL A 43 -3.51 3.06 -13.02
N THR A 44 -2.64 2.07 -13.27
CA THR A 44 -2.62 1.31 -14.53
C THR A 44 -3.79 0.34 -14.65
N LEU A 45 -4.16 -0.32 -13.56
CA LEU A 45 -5.23 -1.33 -13.53
C LEU A 45 -6.62 -0.72 -13.69
N GLN A 46 -6.82 0.49 -13.17
CA GLN A 46 -8.11 1.17 -13.18
C GLN A 46 -8.22 2.26 -14.25
N HIS A 47 -7.13 2.55 -14.98
CA HIS A 47 -7.05 3.69 -15.90
C HIS A 47 -7.44 5.03 -15.24
N ASP A 48 -7.12 5.15 -13.95
CA ASP A 48 -7.44 6.30 -13.12
C ASP A 48 -6.14 6.92 -12.60
N PRO A 49 -5.74 8.11 -13.09
CA PRO A 49 -4.49 8.76 -12.66
C PRO A 49 -4.51 9.18 -11.19
N THR A 50 -5.66 9.11 -10.50
CA THR A 50 -5.79 9.47 -9.08
C THR A 50 -5.66 8.27 -8.14
N ALA A 51 -5.73 7.03 -8.66
CA ALA A 51 -5.75 5.79 -7.89
C ALA A 51 -4.35 5.36 -7.38
N HIS A 52 -3.68 6.27 -6.69
CA HIS A 52 -2.45 6.02 -5.94
C HIS A 52 -2.70 5.23 -4.65
N ALA A 53 -1.61 4.79 -4.00
CA ALA A 53 -1.66 4.09 -2.71
C ALA A 53 -2.00 5.04 -1.55
#